data_AF-A0A644X7M7-F1
#
_entry.id   AF-A0A644X7M7-F1
#
_cell.length_a   1.000
_cell.length_b   1.000
_cell.length_c   1.000
_cell.angle_alpha   90.00
_cell.angle_beta   90.00
_cell.angle_gamma   90.00
#
_symmetry.space_group_name_H-M   'P 1'
#
loop_
_entity.id
_entity.type
_entity.pdbx_description
1 polymer ?
#
loop_
_entity_poly.entity_id
_entity_poly.type
_entity_poly.pdbx_seq_one_letter_code
_entity_poly.pdbx_strand_id
1 'polypeptide(L)'
;MNDISAAVTDILNTFDEPEYPAGFLEKYVQMECLACSHGTETFLVKQKNGERFYVAKFYDKNLYSFVHESNILKSLHHISLPAFVDEFQNDKAVCIVREYMEGETLDRFATENNLTKKDIIGICVQLCDILAYIHGRENPVIHRDIKPQNIILGDDGQITLIDFGISRYYDKNAHSDTVCFGTQEFAPPEQYGFSQTDCRADIFSLGVLLGWMLTGQTSDFVIPDKRLAHIVKKCTAFSPKDRYTSVAAVRRALLNADGHVEKAIARTATAAVFSLGLLAGGFALGRYTEVRPPLFYQTGPTAIQDSILESAIRTELNLTSGEALTGDALASVTELYVYGDQTAASIDDFNVLRNDVFSGKTVIGTDAVGSLEGLTKLPNLVQVSLSETNATDLSPLSELTKLQSLELYYSPATDFSPIAALPNLRHLVIQNCDYITDLSFLTGCKNVRELVLTDDGRIVDYSALAEMGELQYLHLEGVDPDLFLKYLSGKTIQQLKIGWHSLSSLAELAQIQGLEELICNGIDFNSLSGGEQLTTLERLSIKAADGQTDMDLSPLLTLPKLKTLTLSENLRQAAETALTDAPFEIKYE
;
A
#
# COMPACT_ATOMS: atom_id res chain seq x y z
N MET A 1 -76.25 -6.55 5.85
CA MET A 1 -75.17 -7.54 6.04
C MET A 1 -74.09 -7.44 4.95
N ASN A 2 -74.42 -7.16 3.68
CA ASN A 2 -73.41 -6.97 2.63
C ASN A 2 -72.58 -5.67 2.75
N ASP A 3 -73.14 -4.60 3.34
CA ASP A 3 -72.40 -3.32 3.54
C ASP A 3 -71.34 -3.38 4.63
N ILE A 4 -71.54 -4.22 5.66
CA ILE A 4 -70.56 -4.39 6.74
C ILE A 4 -69.42 -5.28 6.23
N SER A 5 -69.72 -6.30 5.41
CA SER A 5 -68.66 -7.11 4.80
C SER A 5 -67.84 -6.29 3.82
N ALA A 6 -68.46 -5.43 3.00
CA ALA A 6 -67.73 -4.56 2.08
C ALA A 6 -66.90 -3.49 2.82
N ALA A 7 -67.45 -2.86 3.87
CA ALA A 7 -66.70 -1.90 4.69
C ALA A 7 -65.60 -2.56 5.54
N VAL A 8 -65.80 -3.80 6.01
CA VAL A 8 -64.76 -4.58 6.70
C VAL A 8 -63.70 -5.05 5.72
N THR A 9 -64.05 -5.43 4.49
CA THR A 9 -63.09 -5.75 3.43
C THR A 9 -62.36 -4.49 2.96
N ASP A 10 -62.99 -3.33 2.85
CA ASP A 10 -62.32 -2.06 2.55
C ASP A 10 -61.44 -1.60 3.71
N ILE A 11 -61.82 -1.79 4.98
CA ILE A 11 -60.95 -1.50 6.13
C ILE A 11 -59.78 -2.49 6.19
N LEU A 12 -60.02 -3.78 5.94
CA LEU A 12 -58.96 -4.81 5.90
C LEU A 12 -58.05 -4.68 4.67
N ASN A 13 -58.56 -4.15 3.56
CA ASN A 13 -57.76 -3.73 2.40
C ASN A 13 -57.19 -2.31 2.60
N THR A 14 -57.67 -1.50 3.54
CA THR A 14 -56.94 -0.28 3.95
C THR A 14 -55.73 -0.65 4.83
N PHE A 15 -55.71 -1.88 5.37
CA PHE A 15 -54.51 -2.57 5.86
C PHE A 15 -53.82 -3.39 4.74
N ASP A 16 -53.91 -2.92 3.49
CA ASP A 16 -53.28 -3.53 2.32
C ASP A 16 -51.77 -3.66 2.51
N GLU A 17 -51.30 -4.91 2.48
CA GLU A 17 -49.93 -5.39 2.52
C GLU A 17 -49.14 -5.06 3.80
N PRO A 18 -48.44 -6.05 4.40
CA PRO A 18 -47.65 -5.80 5.59
C PRO A 18 -46.60 -4.73 5.28
N GLU A 19 -46.61 -3.65 6.06
CA GLU A 19 -45.67 -2.53 5.97
C GLU A 19 -44.21 -3.03 5.98
N TYR A 20 -43.98 -4.15 6.67
CA TYR A 20 -42.71 -4.85 6.72
C TYR A 20 -42.73 -6.19 5.96
N PRO A 21 -41.62 -6.62 5.33
CA PRO A 21 -41.55 -7.88 4.62
C PRO A 21 -41.89 -9.10 5.50
N ALA A 22 -42.71 -10.03 4.99
CA ALA A 22 -43.18 -11.19 5.77
C ALA A 22 -42.02 -12.07 6.29
N GLY A 23 -40.99 -12.30 5.46
CA GLY A 23 -39.82 -13.10 5.87
C GLY A 23 -39.02 -12.47 7.03
N PHE A 24 -39.03 -11.15 7.16
CA PHE A 24 -38.45 -10.47 8.33
C PHE A 24 -39.26 -10.79 9.59
N LEU A 25 -40.59 -10.67 9.50
CA LEU A 25 -41.50 -10.94 10.63
C LEU A 25 -41.48 -12.42 11.04
N GLU A 26 -41.14 -13.35 10.15
CA GLU A 26 -40.97 -14.78 10.47
C GLU A 26 -39.71 -15.06 11.29
N LYS A 27 -38.63 -14.31 11.08
CA LYS A 27 -37.31 -14.57 11.69
C LYS A 27 -37.01 -13.68 12.90
N TYR A 28 -37.59 -12.48 12.96
CA TYR A 28 -37.24 -11.45 13.93
C TYR A 28 -38.46 -10.91 14.71
N VAL A 29 -38.21 -10.44 15.93
CA VAL A 29 -39.14 -9.67 16.76
C VAL A 29 -38.58 -8.25 16.91
N GLN A 30 -39.37 -7.24 16.58
CA GLN A 30 -39.01 -5.84 16.82
C GLN A 30 -39.05 -5.55 18.33
N MET A 31 -38.04 -4.84 18.82
CA MET A 31 -37.89 -4.49 20.23
C MET A 31 -38.05 -2.99 20.47
N GLU A 32 -37.21 -2.17 19.83
CA GLU A 32 -37.12 -0.71 20.05
C GLU A 32 -36.84 0.02 18.72
N CYS A 33 -37.48 1.17 18.44
CA CYS A 33 -37.03 2.07 17.34
C CYS A 33 -35.79 2.82 17.83
N LEU A 34 -34.67 2.58 17.18
CA LEU A 34 -33.40 3.27 17.44
C LEU A 34 -33.36 4.62 16.73
N ALA A 35 -33.89 4.68 15.50
CA ALA A 35 -33.98 5.91 14.72
C ALA A 35 -35.11 5.81 13.68
N CYS A 36 -35.88 6.87 13.53
CA CYS A 36 -37.01 6.93 12.62
C CYS A 36 -36.90 8.27 11.84
N SER A 37 -36.79 8.24 10.51
CA SER A 37 -36.60 9.41 9.63
C SER A 37 -37.44 9.31 8.34
N HIS A 38 -37.43 10.34 7.48
CA HIS A 38 -38.29 10.36 6.30
C HIS A 38 -37.92 9.24 5.31
N GLY A 39 -38.76 8.20 5.26
CA GLY A 39 -38.58 7.03 4.40
C GLY A 39 -37.58 5.98 4.91
N THR A 40 -37.05 6.12 6.13
CA THR A 40 -36.25 5.05 6.75
C THR A 40 -36.55 4.86 8.24
N GLU A 41 -36.57 3.61 8.67
CA GLU A 41 -36.79 3.23 10.07
C GLU A 41 -35.74 2.22 10.50
N THR A 42 -35.15 2.39 11.68
CA THR A 42 -34.12 1.51 12.23
C THR A 42 -34.56 0.98 13.57
N PHE A 43 -34.64 -0.35 13.69
CA PHE A 43 -35.09 -1.04 14.89
C PHE A 43 -34.00 -1.94 15.46
N LEU A 44 -33.94 -2.01 16.79
CA LEU A 44 -33.33 -3.14 17.50
C LEU A 44 -34.28 -4.33 17.38
N VAL A 45 -33.76 -5.47 16.97
CA VAL A 45 -34.55 -6.69 16.77
C VAL A 45 -33.89 -7.88 17.43
N LYS A 46 -34.69 -8.84 17.90
CA LYS A 46 -34.24 -10.11 18.45
C LYS A 46 -34.62 -11.25 17.51
N GLN A 47 -33.71 -12.18 17.27
CA GLN A 47 -34.03 -13.38 16.49
C GLN A 47 -34.99 -14.29 17.28
N LYS A 48 -36.10 -14.71 16.66
CA LYS A 48 -37.18 -15.46 17.35
C LYS A 48 -36.72 -16.76 18.03
N ASN A 49 -35.75 -17.45 17.42
CA ASN A 49 -35.22 -18.73 17.90
C ASN A 49 -33.84 -18.60 18.55
N GLY A 50 -33.41 -17.39 18.90
CA GLY A 50 -32.08 -17.14 19.45
C GLY A 50 -32.07 -16.07 20.53
N GLU A 51 -30.91 -15.88 21.15
CA GLU A 51 -30.70 -14.83 22.16
C GLU A 51 -29.99 -13.59 21.60
N ARG A 52 -29.55 -13.63 20.34
CA ARG A 52 -28.81 -12.55 19.70
C ARG A 52 -29.71 -11.41 19.25
N PHE A 53 -29.20 -10.20 19.44
CA PHE A 53 -29.79 -8.95 18.96
C PHE A 53 -29.14 -8.51 17.64
N TYR A 54 -29.91 -7.80 16.84
CA TYR A 54 -29.53 -7.29 15.53
C TYR A 54 -30.15 -5.92 15.31
N VAL A 55 -29.67 -5.20 14.30
CA VAL A 55 -30.28 -3.95 13.85
C VAL A 55 -30.93 -4.16 12.50
N ALA A 56 -32.21 -3.86 12.38
CA ALA A 56 -32.96 -3.92 11.13
C ALA A 56 -33.28 -2.51 10.64
N LYS A 57 -32.80 -2.15 9.46
CA LYS A 57 -33.08 -0.86 8.81
C LYS A 57 -33.97 -1.05 7.59
N PHE A 58 -35.11 -0.36 7.59
CA PHE A 58 -36.12 -0.36 6.55
C PHE A 58 -35.99 0.88 5.68
N TYR A 59 -36.14 0.69 4.38
CA TYR A 59 -36.11 1.73 3.35
C TYR A 59 -37.42 1.67 2.56
N ASP A 60 -38.15 2.79 2.49
CA ASP A 60 -39.33 2.91 1.63
C ASP A 60 -38.90 2.96 0.16
N LYS A 61 -39.35 1.99 -0.64
CA LYS A 61 -39.02 1.86 -2.06
C LYS A 61 -39.53 3.01 -2.91
N ASN A 62 -40.58 3.72 -2.47
CA ASN A 62 -41.10 4.89 -3.17
C ASN A 62 -40.18 6.10 -3.05
N LEU A 63 -39.43 6.18 -1.95
CA LEU A 63 -38.48 7.27 -1.67
C LEU A 63 -37.04 6.89 -2.06
N TYR A 64 -36.70 5.60 -1.98
CA TYR A 64 -35.37 5.06 -2.28
C TYR A 64 -35.47 3.96 -3.34
N SER A 65 -35.40 4.35 -4.61
CA SER A 65 -35.51 3.42 -5.74
C SER A 65 -34.31 2.46 -5.87
N PHE A 66 -33.19 2.73 -5.19
CA PHE A 66 -32.00 1.89 -5.19
C PHE A 66 -31.25 1.98 -3.85
N VAL A 67 -31.01 0.83 -3.20
CA VAL A 67 -30.34 0.74 -1.89
C VAL A 67 -28.97 0.05 -2.07
N HIS A 68 -27.89 0.83 -1.98
CA HIS A 68 -26.52 0.30 -2.12
C HIS A 68 -25.98 -0.37 -0.85
N GLU A 69 -26.56 -0.06 0.31
CA GLU A 69 -26.03 -0.48 1.63
C GLU A 69 -25.87 -2.00 1.76
N SER A 70 -26.82 -2.78 1.24
CA SER A 70 -26.78 -4.26 1.28
C SER A 70 -25.54 -4.81 0.59
N ASN A 71 -25.24 -4.33 -0.63
CA ASN A 71 -24.08 -4.78 -1.40
C ASN A 71 -22.76 -4.31 -0.77
N ILE A 72 -22.74 -3.11 -0.21
CA ILE A 72 -21.58 -2.58 0.50
C ILE A 72 -21.30 -3.47 1.71
N LEU A 73 -22.26 -3.66 2.62
CA LEU A 73 -22.07 -4.44 3.84
C LEU A 73 -21.68 -5.90 3.56
N LYS A 74 -22.26 -6.55 2.54
CA LYS A 74 -21.87 -7.91 2.13
C LYS A 74 -20.40 -8.01 1.71
N SER A 75 -19.81 -6.92 1.24
CA SER A 75 -18.41 -6.89 0.80
C SER A 75 -17.44 -6.62 1.97
N LEU A 76 -17.91 -6.00 3.06
CA LEU A 76 -17.07 -5.54 4.17
C LEU A 76 -16.83 -6.66 5.19
N HIS A 77 -15.57 -6.83 5.58
CA HIS A 77 -15.12 -7.82 6.56
C HIS A 77 -14.09 -7.15 7.48
N HIS A 78 -14.57 -6.53 8.57
CA HIS A 78 -13.74 -5.80 9.52
C HIS A 78 -14.39 -5.79 10.91
N ILE A 79 -13.61 -5.97 11.97
CA ILE A 79 -14.13 -6.09 13.36
C ILE A 79 -14.85 -4.82 13.83
N SER A 80 -14.39 -3.65 13.40
CA SER A 80 -14.98 -2.34 13.72
C SER A 80 -16.07 -1.90 12.74
N LEU A 81 -16.69 -2.82 12.00
CA LEU A 81 -17.81 -2.58 11.09
C LEU A 81 -18.88 -3.67 11.31
N PRO A 82 -20.18 -3.32 11.30
CA PRO A 82 -21.24 -4.30 11.52
C PRO A 82 -21.33 -5.29 10.35
N ALA A 83 -21.34 -6.59 10.66
CA ALA A 83 -21.51 -7.62 9.65
C ALA A 83 -22.93 -7.62 9.06
N PHE A 84 -23.02 -7.88 7.75
CA PHE A 84 -24.29 -8.17 7.09
C PHE A 84 -24.87 -9.50 7.60
N VAL A 85 -26.18 -9.55 7.88
CA VAL A 85 -26.85 -10.76 8.38
C VAL A 85 -27.92 -11.26 7.42
N ASP A 86 -28.92 -10.42 7.10
CA ASP A 86 -30.01 -10.79 6.18
C ASP A 86 -30.53 -9.58 5.41
N GLU A 87 -31.28 -9.86 4.36
CA GLU A 87 -32.01 -8.88 3.57
C GLU A 87 -33.41 -9.42 3.24
N PHE A 88 -34.42 -8.57 3.39
CA PHE A 88 -35.80 -8.89 3.05
C PHE A 88 -36.40 -7.77 2.23
N GLN A 89 -37.31 -8.10 1.31
CA GLN A 89 -38.00 -7.09 0.51
C GLN A 89 -39.43 -7.50 0.23
N ASN A 90 -40.31 -6.50 0.14
CA ASN A 90 -41.66 -6.62 -0.42
C ASN A 90 -41.85 -5.46 -1.43
N ASP A 91 -43.08 -5.19 -1.86
CA ASP A 91 -43.34 -4.14 -2.86
C ASP A 91 -43.15 -2.72 -2.31
N LYS A 92 -43.23 -2.53 -0.99
CA LYS A 92 -43.16 -1.22 -0.33
C LYS A 92 -41.80 -0.90 0.29
N ALA A 93 -41.06 -1.90 0.75
CA ALA A 93 -39.86 -1.71 1.57
C ALA A 93 -38.73 -2.71 1.28
N VAL A 94 -37.49 -2.26 1.51
CA VAL A 94 -36.29 -3.09 1.64
C VAL A 94 -35.84 -3.04 3.10
N CYS A 95 -35.61 -4.20 3.71
CA CYS A 95 -35.10 -4.36 5.06
C CYS A 95 -33.71 -4.99 5.02
N ILE A 96 -32.74 -4.32 5.63
CA ILE A 96 -31.36 -4.80 5.79
C ILE A 96 -31.14 -5.08 7.28
N VAL A 97 -30.76 -6.32 7.59
CA VAL A 97 -30.43 -6.74 8.96
C VAL A 97 -28.91 -6.88 9.08
N ARG A 98 -28.36 -6.27 10.13
CA ARG A 98 -26.92 -6.26 10.45
C ARG A 98 -26.69 -6.59 11.92
N GLU A 99 -25.45 -6.93 12.24
CA GLU A 99 -25.01 -7.14 13.61
C GLU A 99 -25.32 -5.92 14.50
N TYR A 100 -25.79 -6.19 15.72
CA TYR A 100 -25.93 -5.17 16.75
C TYR A 100 -24.58 -4.97 17.43
N MET A 101 -24.14 -3.73 17.51
CA MET A 101 -22.87 -3.36 18.13
C MET A 101 -23.14 -2.89 19.56
N GLU A 102 -22.53 -3.56 20.53
CA GLU A 102 -22.62 -3.17 21.94
C GLU A 102 -21.81 -1.89 22.20
N GLY A 103 -22.35 -0.99 23.01
CA GLY A 103 -21.71 0.27 23.36
C GLY A 103 -22.66 1.47 23.26
N GLU A 104 -22.10 2.66 23.38
CA GLU A 104 -22.82 3.93 23.32
C GLU A 104 -22.37 4.77 22.13
N THR A 105 -23.28 5.54 21.51
CA THR A 105 -22.90 6.45 20.43
C THR A 105 -22.02 7.59 20.96
N LEU A 106 -21.06 8.02 20.14
CA LEU A 106 -20.05 9.01 20.55
C LEU A 106 -20.65 10.37 20.94
N ASP A 107 -21.79 10.76 20.38
CA ASP A 107 -22.50 11.98 20.81
C ASP A 107 -23.01 11.90 22.24
N ARG A 108 -23.62 10.77 22.61
CA ARG A 108 -24.10 10.56 23.98
C ARG A 108 -22.94 10.44 24.94
N PHE A 109 -21.95 9.62 24.59
CA PHE A 109 -20.76 9.43 25.42
C PHE A 109 -20.03 10.76 25.70
N ALA A 110 -19.83 11.59 24.67
CA ALA A 110 -19.17 12.90 24.82
C ALA A 110 -20.01 13.95 25.54
N THR A 111 -21.33 13.77 25.62
CA THR A 111 -22.22 14.64 26.40
C THR A 111 -22.16 14.28 27.89
N GLU A 112 -22.04 12.99 28.20
CA GLU A 112 -22.03 12.48 29.57
C GLU A 112 -20.61 12.44 30.17
N ASN A 113 -19.57 12.40 29.34
CA ASN A 113 -18.18 12.25 29.74
C ASN A 113 -17.29 13.34 29.13
N ASN A 114 -16.28 13.78 29.90
CA ASN A 114 -15.26 14.69 29.40
C ASN A 114 -14.16 13.91 28.68
N LEU A 115 -14.15 13.98 27.35
CA LEU A 115 -13.09 13.39 26.54
C LEU A 115 -11.75 14.13 26.73
N THR A 116 -10.69 13.41 27.10
CA THR A 116 -9.35 14.00 27.14
C THR A 116 -8.76 14.07 25.73
N LYS A 117 -7.73 14.92 25.53
CA LYS A 117 -6.99 14.96 24.26
C LYS A 117 -6.52 13.58 23.80
N LYS A 118 -6.10 12.72 24.73
CA LYS A 118 -5.64 11.36 24.41
C LYS A 118 -6.78 10.49 23.89
N ASP A 119 -7.96 10.59 24.49
CA ASP A 119 -9.14 9.82 24.07
C ASP A 119 -9.59 10.27 22.68
N ILE A 120 -9.64 11.59 22.44
CA ILE A 120 -9.99 12.19 21.15
C ILE A 120 -9.03 11.72 20.05
N ILE A 121 -7.72 11.77 20.30
CA ILE A 121 -6.72 11.30 19.34
C ILE A 121 -6.88 9.79 19.11
N GLY A 122 -7.09 9.00 20.16
CA GLY A 122 -7.30 7.56 20.07
C GLY A 122 -8.50 7.20 19.20
N ILE A 123 -9.65 7.85 19.43
CA ILE A 123 -10.87 7.69 18.63
C ILE A 123 -10.61 8.07 17.17
N CYS A 124 -10.00 9.22 16.90
CA CYS A 124 -9.70 9.64 15.53
C CYS A 124 -8.71 8.70 14.82
N VAL A 125 -7.73 8.13 15.54
CA VAL A 125 -6.77 7.16 14.97
C VAL A 125 -7.48 5.86 14.59
N GLN A 126 -8.32 5.31 15.46
CA GLN A 126 -9.11 4.12 15.13
C GLN A 126 -10.05 4.39 13.94
N LEU A 127 -10.67 5.58 13.90
CA LEU A 127 -11.52 5.97 12.77
C LEU A 127 -10.73 6.10 11.48
N CYS A 128 -9.49 6.58 11.54
CA CYS A 128 -8.58 6.59 10.40
C CYS A 128 -8.28 5.17 9.89
N ASP A 129 -8.13 4.19 10.79
CA ASP A 129 -7.87 2.79 10.42
C ASP A 129 -9.10 2.17 9.73
N ILE A 130 -10.31 2.44 10.22
CA ILE A 130 -11.57 2.02 9.58
C ILE A 130 -11.73 2.65 8.19
N LEU A 131 -11.48 3.97 8.09
CA LEU A 131 -11.57 4.69 6.82
C LEU A 131 -10.52 4.21 5.82
N ALA A 132 -9.29 3.92 6.28
CA ALA A 132 -8.23 3.37 5.44
C ALA A 132 -8.64 2.01 4.87
N TYR A 133 -9.27 1.16 5.69
CA TYR A 133 -9.80 -0.12 5.26
C TYR A 133 -10.86 0.05 4.15
N ILE A 134 -11.88 0.91 4.33
CA ILE A 134 -12.96 1.04 3.33
C ILE A 134 -12.51 1.80 2.07
N HIS A 135 -11.53 2.71 2.17
CA HIS A 135 -10.96 3.45 1.04
C HIS A 135 -9.95 2.63 0.24
N GLY A 136 -9.24 1.69 0.87
CA GLY A 136 -8.17 0.90 0.26
C GLY A 136 -8.63 -0.36 -0.49
N ARG A 137 -9.94 -0.56 -0.65
CA ARG A 137 -10.52 -1.72 -1.36
C ARG A 137 -10.40 -1.55 -2.88
N GLU A 138 -10.45 -2.66 -3.63
CA GLU A 138 -10.52 -2.68 -5.10
C GLU A 138 -11.64 -1.76 -5.64
N ASN A 139 -12.80 -1.79 -4.96
CA ASN A 139 -13.88 -0.82 -5.12
C ASN A 139 -13.97 0.07 -3.87
N PRO A 140 -13.32 1.25 -3.84
CA PRO A 140 -13.32 2.14 -2.68
C PRO A 140 -14.73 2.55 -2.28
N VAL A 141 -15.05 2.41 -1.00
CA VAL A 141 -16.32 2.83 -0.42
C VAL A 141 -16.12 4.16 0.29
N ILE A 142 -16.84 5.19 -0.13
CA ILE A 142 -16.85 6.50 0.53
C ILE A 142 -18.06 6.53 1.47
N HIS A 143 -17.83 6.80 2.75
CA HIS A 143 -18.86 6.71 3.79
C HIS A 143 -19.87 7.86 3.74
N ARG A 144 -19.39 9.09 3.55
CA ARG A 144 -20.17 10.34 3.38
C ARG A 144 -21.03 10.81 4.55
N ASP A 145 -21.21 10.00 5.60
CA ASP A 145 -21.95 10.39 6.82
C ASP A 145 -21.13 10.17 8.11
N ILE A 146 -19.87 10.58 8.12
CA ILE A 146 -19.06 10.51 9.34
C ILE A 146 -19.53 11.58 10.32
N LYS A 147 -20.14 11.13 11.43
CA LYS A 147 -20.66 11.98 12.51
C LYS A 147 -20.70 11.22 13.84
N PRO A 148 -20.77 11.91 14.99
CA PRO A 148 -20.76 11.27 16.30
C PRO A 148 -21.84 10.19 16.50
N GLN A 149 -23.04 10.38 15.93
CA GLN A 149 -24.16 9.42 16.03
C GLN A 149 -23.88 8.09 15.34
N ASN A 150 -22.98 8.10 14.35
CA ASN A 150 -22.64 6.93 13.55
C ASN A 150 -21.39 6.20 14.08
N ILE A 151 -20.89 6.57 15.26
CA ILE A 151 -19.72 5.95 15.88
C ILE A 151 -20.15 5.41 17.23
N ILE A 152 -20.08 4.10 17.41
CA ILE A 152 -20.32 3.44 18.70
C ILE A 152 -18.99 3.23 19.40
N LEU A 153 -18.91 3.60 20.67
CA LEU A 153 -17.78 3.33 21.56
C LEU A 153 -18.16 2.17 22.49
N GLY A 154 -17.43 1.06 22.39
CA GLY A 154 -17.56 -0.08 23.28
C GLY A 154 -16.90 0.16 24.63
N ASP A 155 -17.28 -0.64 25.63
CA ASP A 155 -16.71 -0.59 26.99
C ASP A 155 -15.20 -0.90 27.02
N ASP A 156 -14.70 -1.59 25.99
CA ASP A 156 -13.30 -1.92 25.78
C ASP A 156 -12.47 -0.78 25.14
N GLY A 157 -13.12 0.34 24.80
CA GLY A 157 -12.53 1.50 24.16
C GLY A 157 -12.34 1.35 22.64
N GLN A 158 -12.86 0.28 22.03
CA GLN A 158 -12.90 0.12 20.58
C GLN A 158 -14.08 0.91 20.00
N ILE A 159 -13.85 1.55 18.86
CA ILE A 159 -14.93 2.19 18.11
C ILE A 159 -15.43 1.28 16.99
N THR A 160 -16.72 1.40 16.70
CA THR A 160 -17.34 0.83 15.51
C THR A 160 -18.03 1.91 14.71
N LEU A 161 -17.77 1.95 13.41
CA LEU A 161 -18.46 2.85 12.49
C LEU A 161 -19.73 2.16 11.96
N ILE A 162 -20.88 2.79 12.16
CA ILE A 162 -22.20 2.30 11.77
C ILE A 162 -22.84 3.20 10.72
N ASP A 163 -23.83 2.64 10.00
CA ASP A 163 -24.66 3.28 8.99
C ASP A 163 -23.97 3.64 7.65
N PHE A 164 -24.21 2.80 6.63
CA PHE A 164 -23.72 3.00 5.27
C PHE A 164 -24.82 3.48 4.31
N GLY A 165 -25.92 4.04 4.82
CA GLY A 165 -27.13 4.35 4.06
C GLY A 165 -26.94 5.37 2.91
N ILE A 166 -25.92 6.22 2.97
CA ILE A 166 -25.56 7.17 1.89
C ILE A 166 -24.16 6.90 1.30
N SER A 167 -23.57 5.77 1.66
CA SER A 167 -22.27 5.32 1.17
C SER A 167 -22.38 4.88 -0.29
N ARG A 168 -21.29 5.05 -1.03
CA ARG A 168 -21.23 4.62 -2.44
C ARG A 168 -19.84 4.12 -2.81
N TYR A 169 -19.79 3.33 -3.88
CA TYR A 169 -18.54 3.08 -4.59
C TYR A 169 -18.06 4.36 -5.28
N TYR A 170 -16.76 4.58 -5.28
CA TYR A 170 -16.15 5.64 -6.06
C TYR A 170 -16.16 5.28 -7.57
N ASP A 171 -16.64 6.18 -8.42
CA ASP A 171 -16.72 5.99 -9.88
C ASP A 171 -15.81 6.98 -10.62
N LYS A 172 -14.71 6.52 -11.20
CA LYS A 172 -13.74 7.40 -11.88
C LYS A 172 -14.31 8.18 -13.09
N ASN A 173 -15.48 7.79 -13.60
CA ASN A 173 -16.08 8.34 -14.82
C ASN A 173 -17.24 9.32 -14.56
N ALA A 174 -17.64 9.54 -13.30
CA ALA A 174 -18.78 10.41 -12.97
C ALA A 174 -18.37 11.88 -12.82
N HIS A 175 -19.03 12.80 -13.53
CA HIS A 175 -18.67 14.23 -13.54
C HIS A 175 -19.32 15.08 -12.42
N SER A 176 -20.40 14.60 -11.79
CA SER A 176 -21.11 15.35 -10.73
C SER A 176 -22.04 14.45 -9.92
N ASP A 177 -22.30 14.81 -8.66
CA ASP A 177 -23.27 14.12 -7.80
C ASP A 177 -24.71 14.58 -8.12
N THR A 178 -25.62 13.64 -8.37
CA THR A 178 -27.03 13.92 -8.75
C THR A 178 -27.99 14.08 -7.58
N VAL A 179 -27.57 13.79 -6.33
CA VAL A 179 -28.44 13.89 -5.14
C VAL A 179 -27.65 14.37 -3.92
N CYS A 180 -28.19 15.37 -3.22
CA CYS A 180 -27.61 15.95 -2.00
C CYS A 180 -27.93 15.05 -0.80
N PHE A 181 -26.92 14.44 -0.18
CA PHE A 181 -27.07 13.60 1.01
C PHE A 181 -26.01 13.97 2.07
N GLY A 182 -26.44 14.00 3.34
CA GLY A 182 -25.57 14.25 4.51
C GLY A 182 -26.26 15.09 5.60
N THR A 183 -25.75 15.01 6.83
CA THR A 183 -26.15 15.93 7.91
C THR A 183 -25.46 17.28 7.69
N GLN A 184 -26.22 18.38 7.60
CA GLN A 184 -25.76 19.68 7.08
C GLN A 184 -24.45 20.20 7.70
N GLU A 185 -24.18 19.85 8.94
CA GLU A 185 -23.07 20.37 9.75
C GLU A 185 -21.74 19.61 9.58
N PHE A 186 -21.77 18.32 9.19
CA PHE A 186 -20.57 17.48 9.05
C PHE A 186 -20.23 17.18 7.58
N ALA A 187 -21.14 17.50 6.65
CA ALA A 187 -20.99 17.22 5.24
C ALA A 187 -20.04 18.21 4.54
N PRO A 188 -19.05 17.73 3.75
CA PRO A 188 -18.22 18.59 2.91
C PRO A 188 -18.98 19.46 1.90
N PRO A 189 -18.45 20.64 1.55
CA PRO A 189 -19.07 21.57 0.59
C PRO A 189 -19.38 20.96 -0.79
N GLU A 190 -18.55 20.05 -1.28
CA GLU A 190 -18.75 19.42 -2.59
C GLU A 190 -19.98 18.53 -2.68
N GLN A 191 -20.51 18.02 -1.54
CA GLN A 191 -21.76 17.24 -1.53
C GLN A 191 -22.99 18.08 -1.91
N TYR A 192 -22.85 19.40 -1.93
CA TYR A 192 -23.89 20.34 -2.38
C TYR A 192 -23.81 20.65 -3.89
N GLY A 193 -23.03 19.89 -4.67
CA GLY A 193 -23.11 19.87 -6.15
C GLY A 193 -21.96 20.54 -6.91
N PHE A 194 -20.80 20.77 -6.28
CA PHE A 194 -19.68 21.48 -6.90
C PHE A 194 -18.64 20.56 -7.58
N SER A 195 -18.57 19.27 -7.22
CA SER A 195 -17.65 18.29 -7.81
C SER A 195 -18.02 16.87 -7.37
N GLN A 196 -17.44 15.84 -7.99
CA GLN A 196 -17.58 14.46 -7.52
C GLN A 196 -16.94 14.28 -6.13
N THR A 197 -17.69 13.68 -5.20
CA THR A 197 -17.20 13.29 -3.87
C THR A 197 -16.23 12.11 -3.99
N ASP A 198 -14.99 12.28 -3.51
CA ASP A 198 -13.98 11.22 -3.35
C ASP A 198 -13.67 10.94 -1.85
N CYS A 199 -12.66 10.12 -1.54
CA CYS A 199 -12.30 9.77 -0.15
C CYS A 199 -11.96 10.98 0.75
N ARG A 200 -11.61 12.14 0.16
CA ARG A 200 -11.31 13.38 0.90
C ARG A 200 -12.56 14.04 1.48
N ALA A 201 -13.75 13.55 1.11
CA ALA A 201 -14.99 13.93 1.77
C ALA A 201 -15.05 13.38 3.19
N ASP A 202 -14.72 12.10 3.40
CA ASP A 202 -14.66 11.51 4.74
C ASP A 202 -13.56 12.16 5.59
N ILE A 203 -12.47 12.62 4.96
CA ILE A 203 -11.41 13.42 5.63
C ILE A 203 -11.96 14.76 6.14
N PHE A 204 -12.83 15.43 5.38
CA PHE A 204 -13.47 16.66 5.83
C PHE A 204 -14.35 16.39 7.05
N SER A 205 -15.23 15.39 6.96
CA SER A 205 -16.14 15.04 8.05
C SER A 205 -15.38 14.57 9.30
N LEU A 206 -14.28 13.83 9.14
CA LEU A 206 -13.34 13.50 10.22
C LEU A 206 -12.72 14.78 10.85
N GLY A 207 -12.38 15.77 10.04
CA GLY A 207 -11.89 17.07 10.51
C GLY A 207 -12.91 17.84 11.34
N VAL A 208 -14.17 17.86 10.90
CA VAL A 208 -15.28 18.46 11.64
C VAL A 208 -15.52 17.71 12.94
N LEU A 209 -15.53 16.38 12.90
CA LEU A 209 -15.65 15.51 14.07
C LEU A 209 -14.55 15.77 15.11
N LEU A 210 -13.30 15.87 14.67
CA LEU A 210 -12.17 16.21 15.54
C LEU A 210 -12.34 17.61 16.16
N GLY A 211 -12.75 18.60 15.37
CA GLY A 211 -13.03 19.94 15.86
C GLY A 211 -14.17 19.96 16.88
N TRP A 212 -15.24 19.21 16.62
CA TRP A 212 -16.37 19.05 17.53
C TRP A 212 -15.97 18.38 18.85
N MET A 213 -15.20 17.29 18.84
CA MET A 213 -14.71 16.68 20.07
C MET A 213 -13.81 17.61 20.88
N LEU A 214 -13.06 18.52 20.23
CA LEU A 214 -12.17 19.46 20.89
C LEU A 214 -12.87 20.71 21.44
N THR A 215 -14.03 21.09 20.90
CA THR A 215 -14.64 22.42 21.14
C THR A 215 -16.15 22.39 21.43
N GLY A 216 -16.83 21.29 21.15
CA GLY A 216 -18.29 21.18 21.15
C GLY A 216 -19.00 21.86 19.98
N GLN A 217 -18.26 22.47 19.04
CA GLN A 217 -18.81 23.21 17.90
C GLN A 217 -18.53 22.49 16.58
N THR A 218 -19.36 22.68 15.56
CA THR A 218 -19.19 22.07 14.22
C THR A 218 -18.58 23.03 13.19
N SER A 219 -18.38 24.30 13.55
CA SER A 219 -17.74 25.34 12.73
C SER A 219 -17.03 26.37 13.62
N ASP A 220 -16.22 27.25 13.02
CA ASP A 220 -15.50 28.34 13.71
C ASP A 220 -14.66 27.91 14.92
N PHE A 221 -13.99 26.75 14.79
CA PHE A 221 -13.26 26.11 15.89
C PHE A 221 -12.19 27.01 16.54
N VAL A 222 -12.31 27.21 17.86
CA VAL A 222 -11.27 27.85 18.68
C VAL A 222 -10.50 26.77 19.45
N ILE A 223 -9.46 26.22 18.82
CA ILE A 223 -8.66 25.12 19.37
C ILE A 223 -7.35 25.67 19.96
N PRO A 224 -7.10 25.56 21.27
CA PRO A 224 -5.86 26.07 21.91
C PRO A 224 -4.59 25.36 21.43
N ASP A 225 -4.68 24.05 21.14
CA ASP A 225 -3.56 23.27 20.63
C ASP A 225 -3.30 23.60 19.15
N LYS A 226 -2.19 24.29 18.88
CA LYS A 226 -1.84 24.74 17.52
C LYS A 226 -1.69 23.60 16.52
N ARG A 227 -1.24 22.41 16.94
CA ARG A 227 -1.08 21.28 16.02
C ARG A 227 -2.43 20.67 15.67
N LEU A 228 -3.26 20.42 16.66
CA LEU A 228 -4.62 19.92 16.41
C LEU A 228 -5.44 20.95 15.62
N ALA A 229 -5.30 22.25 15.90
CA ALA A 229 -5.89 23.32 15.12
C ALA A 229 -5.44 23.28 13.65
N HIS A 230 -4.15 23.03 13.39
CA HIS A 230 -3.65 22.88 12.03
C HIS A 230 -4.23 21.64 11.32
N ILE A 231 -4.33 20.51 12.02
CA ILE A 231 -4.91 19.28 11.49
C ILE A 231 -6.38 19.50 11.13
N VAL A 232 -7.18 20.03 12.06
CA VAL A 232 -8.59 20.35 11.83
C VAL A 232 -8.72 21.28 10.63
N LYS A 233 -7.97 22.40 10.59
CA LYS A 233 -8.01 23.36 9.49
C LYS A 233 -7.66 22.73 8.13
N LYS A 234 -6.69 21.82 8.09
CA LYS A 234 -6.29 21.15 6.85
C LYS A 234 -7.32 20.11 6.42
N CYS A 235 -7.88 19.34 7.34
CA CYS A 235 -8.99 18.42 7.04
C CYS A 235 -10.24 19.16 6.54
N THR A 236 -10.60 20.29 7.16
CA THR A 236 -11.80 21.07 6.83
C THR A 236 -11.58 22.14 5.77
N ALA A 237 -10.50 22.04 4.97
CA ALA A 237 -10.27 22.96 3.88
C ALA A 237 -11.41 22.90 2.84
N PHE A 238 -11.85 24.06 2.34
CA PHE A 238 -12.97 24.14 1.40
C PHE A 238 -12.72 23.32 0.13
N SER A 239 -11.53 23.44 -0.46
CA SER A 239 -11.17 22.66 -1.65
C SER A 239 -10.59 21.28 -1.26
N PRO A 240 -11.06 20.18 -1.88
CA PRO A 240 -10.52 18.83 -1.59
C PRO A 240 -9.01 18.71 -1.79
N LYS A 241 -8.42 19.42 -2.76
CA LYS A 241 -6.97 19.39 -3.05
C LYS A 241 -6.10 19.97 -1.93
N ASP A 242 -6.67 20.83 -1.08
CA ASP A 242 -5.96 21.47 0.03
C ASP A 242 -6.04 20.62 1.32
N ARG A 243 -6.83 19.54 1.29
CA ARG A 243 -6.94 18.56 2.38
C ARG A 243 -5.79 17.56 2.34
N TYR A 244 -5.70 16.71 3.37
CA TYR A 244 -4.81 15.55 3.32
C TYR A 244 -5.21 14.64 2.14
N THR A 245 -4.21 14.08 1.46
CA THR A 245 -4.42 13.23 0.28
C THR A 245 -4.99 11.85 0.63
N SER A 246 -4.77 11.39 1.86
CA SER A 246 -5.33 10.13 2.38
C SER A 246 -5.56 10.22 3.89
N VAL A 247 -6.45 9.37 4.40
CA VAL A 247 -6.72 9.28 5.84
C VAL A 247 -5.49 8.77 6.63
N ALA A 248 -4.61 7.98 6.00
CA ALA A 248 -3.32 7.58 6.58
C ALA A 248 -2.42 8.80 6.88
N ALA A 249 -2.46 9.85 6.06
CA ALA A 249 -1.74 11.09 6.34
C ALA A 249 -2.32 11.86 7.53
N VAL A 250 -3.65 11.83 7.72
CA VAL A 250 -4.33 12.39 8.91
C VAL A 250 -3.91 11.64 10.16
N ARG A 251 -3.94 10.30 10.12
CA ARG A 251 -3.50 9.42 11.22
C ARG A 251 -2.08 9.74 11.67
N ARG A 252 -1.14 9.88 10.72
CA ARG A 252 0.26 10.23 11.01
C ARG A 252 0.36 11.61 11.66
N ALA A 253 -0.41 12.60 11.19
CA ALA A 253 -0.43 13.93 11.78
C ALA A 253 -0.96 13.93 13.22
N LEU A 254 -2.01 13.13 13.50
CA LEU A 254 -2.58 12.94 14.84
C LEU A 254 -1.59 12.29 15.81
N LEU A 255 -0.92 11.20 15.40
CA LEU A 255 0.09 10.52 16.24
C LEU A 255 1.29 11.43 16.56
N ASN A 256 1.65 12.32 15.65
CA ASN A 256 2.72 13.31 15.86
C ASN A 256 2.29 14.53 16.69
N ALA A 257 0.99 14.71 16.95
CA ALA A 257 0.47 15.85 17.70
C ALA A 257 0.87 15.84 19.19
N ASP A 258 1.29 14.69 19.73
CA ASP A 258 1.68 14.51 21.14
C ASP A 258 3.10 14.96 21.49
N GLY A 259 3.89 15.47 20.53
CA GLY A 259 5.07 16.29 20.81
C GLY A 259 6.26 15.58 21.45
N HIS A 260 6.29 14.26 21.49
CA HIS A 260 7.44 13.48 21.96
C HIS A 260 8.67 13.64 21.03
N VAL A 261 8.45 13.80 19.73
CA VAL A 261 9.50 13.94 18.71
C VAL A 261 10.26 15.26 18.84
N GLU A 262 9.57 16.38 19.09
CA GLU A 262 10.23 17.69 19.25
C GLU A 262 11.06 17.80 20.53
N LYS A 263 10.65 17.15 21.63
CA LYS A 263 11.46 17.09 22.86
C LYS A 263 12.74 16.27 22.66
N ALA A 264 12.73 15.28 21.77
CA ALA A 264 13.92 14.52 21.39
C ALA A 264 14.86 15.36 20.51
N ILE A 265 14.31 16.08 19.51
CA ILE A 265 15.08 16.96 18.61
C ILE A 265 15.72 18.15 19.37
N ALA A 266 15.01 18.75 20.34
CA ALA A 266 15.57 19.82 21.16
C ALA A 266 16.75 19.34 22.04
N ARG A 267 16.69 18.10 22.54
CA ARG A 267 17.77 17.49 23.32
C ARG A 267 19.00 17.19 22.47
N THR A 268 18.81 16.69 21.24
CA THR A 268 19.92 16.40 20.33
C THR A 268 20.56 17.67 19.78
N ALA A 269 19.79 18.72 19.49
CA ALA A 269 20.31 20.02 19.06
C ALA A 269 21.18 20.70 20.13
N THR A 270 20.78 20.61 21.41
CA THR A 270 21.55 21.17 22.53
C THR A 270 22.88 20.41 22.73
N ALA A 271 22.86 19.09 22.57
CA ALA A 271 24.07 18.27 22.60
C ALA A 271 25.02 18.59 21.43
N ALA A 272 24.49 18.82 20.22
CA ALA A 272 25.29 19.17 19.05
C ALA A 272 26.02 20.52 19.19
N VAL A 273 25.36 21.54 19.76
CA VAL A 273 25.99 22.85 20.04
C VAL A 273 27.10 22.74 21.07
N PHE A 274 26.91 21.90 22.11
CA PHE A 274 27.93 21.64 23.12
C PHE A 274 29.15 20.91 22.52
N SER A 275 28.92 19.94 21.65
CA SER A 275 29.96 19.21 20.91
C SER A 275 30.74 20.11 19.94
N LEU A 276 30.07 21.07 19.28
CA LEU A 276 30.74 22.05 18.42
C LEU A 276 31.66 22.99 19.23
N GLY A 277 31.24 23.39 20.43
CA GLY A 277 32.07 24.19 21.34
C GLY A 277 33.34 23.45 21.79
N LEU A 278 33.22 22.15 22.07
CA LEU A 278 34.36 21.29 22.42
C LEU A 278 35.31 21.07 21.22
N LEU A 279 34.77 20.90 20.02
CA LEU A 279 35.56 20.78 18.78
C LEU A 279 36.33 22.08 18.47
N ALA A 280 35.70 23.25 18.64
CA ALA A 280 36.37 24.53 18.44
C ALA A 280 37.50 24.78 19.47
N GLY A 281 37.28 24.39 20.73
CA GLY A 281 38.31 24.43 21.78
C GLY A 281 39.47 23.46 21.49
N GLY A 282 39.16 22.24 21.02
CA GLY A 282 40.15 21.24 20.62
C GLY A 282 40.98 21.66 19.41
N PHE A 283 40.38 22.33 18.43
CA PHE A 283 41.07 22.83 17.23
C PHE A 283 42.03 23.98 17.54
N ALA A 284 41.71 24.83 18.52
CA ALA A 284 42.59 25.89 18.98
C ALA A 284 43.84 25.34 19.72
N LEU A 285 43.67 24.26 20.48
CA LEU A 285 44.77 23.54 21.15
C LEU A 285 45.64 22.73 20.18
N GLY A 286 45.02 22.12 19.16
CA GLY A 286 45.71 21.30 18.15
C GLY A 286 46.64 22.07 17.21
N ARG A 287 46.53 23.41 17.12
CA ARG A 287 47.42 24.24 16.30
C ARG A 287 48.84 24.42 16.86
N TYR A 288 49.07 24.07 18.14
CA TYR A 288 50.37 24.26 18.79
C TYR A 288 51.20 22.97 18.92
N THR A 289 50.71 21.83 18.44
CA THR A 289 51.45 20.58 18.47
C THR A 289 51.58 20.02 17.05
N GLU A 290 52.80 20.01 16.50
CA GLU A 290 53.12 19.30 15.26
C GLU A 290 52.83 17.80 15.42
N VAL A 291 51.79 17.27 14.76
CA VAL A 291 51.52 15.84 14.71
C VAL A 291 51.36 15.39 13.25
N ARG A 292 52.18 14.39 12.92
CA ARG A 292 52.26 13.61 11.69
C ARG A 292 50.90 12.98 11.28
N PRO A 293 50.70 12.55 10.02
CA PRO A 293 49.42 12.00 9.56
C PRO A 293 49.04 10.72 10.35
N PRO A 294 47.74 10.41 10.52
CA PRO A 294 47.33 9.36 11.45
C PRO A 294 47.58 7.97 10.86
N LEU A 295 48.58 7.29 11.40
CA LEU A 295 48.81 5.85 11.29
C LEU A 295 48.13 5.16 12.48
N PHE A 296 46.80 5.04 12.49
CA PHE A 296 46.10 4.13 13.42
C PHE A 296 44.75 3.70 12.83
N TYR A 297 44.73 2.67 11.98
CA TYR A 297 43.61 1.74 12.01
C TYR A 297 43.76 0.91 13.30
N GLN A 298 42.68 0.70 14.04
CA GLN A 298 42.71 -0.13 15.24
C GLN A 298 43.10 -1.56 14.84
N THR A 299 44.31 -2.00 15.21
CA THR A 299 44.86 -3.33 14.91
C THR A 299 44.31 -4.44 15.82
N GLY A 300 43.20 -4.18 16.51
CA GLY A 300 42.56 -5.15 17.41
C GLY A 300 41.57 -6.04 16.67
N PRO A 301 41.27 -7.25 17.20
CA PRO A 301 40.20 -8.08 16.68
C PRO A 301 38.87 -7.32 16.77
N THR A 302 38.20 -7.17 15.63
CA THR A 302 36.88 -6.53 15.53
C THR A 302 35.82 -7.61 15.56
N ALA A 303 34.91 -7.55 16.53
CA ALA A 303 33.83 -8.53 16.66
C ALA A 303 32.70 -8.23 15.67
N ILE A 304 32.29 -9.23 14.89
CA ILE A 304 31.06 -9.25 14.11
C ILE A 304 30.07 -10.11 14.91
N GLN A 305 28.92 -9.56 15.30
CA GLN A 305 27.99 -10.25 16.20
C GLN A 305 27.20 -11.36 15.51
N ASP A 306 26.83 -11.14 14.24
CA ASP A 306 26.10 -12.12 13.44
C ASP A 306 27.05 -13.17 12.89
N SER A 307 26.85 -14.43 13.30
CA SER A 307 27.77 -15.53 12.97
C SER A 307 27.79 -15.87 11.49
N ILE A 308 26.68 -15.67 10.77
CA ILE A 308 26.59 -15.97 9.34
C ILE A 308 27.29 -14.86 8.56
N LEU A 309 27.08 -13.61 8.97
CA LEU A 309 27.80 -12.49 8.40
C LEU A 309 29.31 -12.57 8.68
N GLU A 310 29.71 -13.00 9.88
CA GLU A 310 31.12 -13.28 10.18
C GLU A 310 31.67 -14.38 9.27
N SER A 311 30.92 -15.48 9.09
CA SER A 311 31.31 -16.57 8.19
C SER A 311 31.48 -16.08 6.75
N ALA A 312 30.58 -15.22 6.26
CA ALA A 312 30.64 -14.67 4.91
C ALA A 312 31.89 -13.81 4.70
N ILE A 313 32.19 -12.93 5.68
CA ILE A 313 33.41 -12.12 5.70
C ILE A 313 34.65 -13.02 5.70
N ARG A 314 34.65 -14.11 6.47
CA ARG A 314 35.78 -15.05 6.52
C ARG A 314 35.96 -15.81 5.21
N THR A 315 34.88 -16.25 4.58
CA THR A 315 34.89 -16.90 3.26
C THR A 315 35.54 -15.99 2.23
N GLU A 316 35.12 -14.72 2.18
CA GLU A 316 35.68 -13.72 1.25
C GLU A 316 37.18 -13.50 1.49
N LEU A 317 37.59 -13.43 2.76
CA LEU A 317 38.99 -13.24 3.13
C LEU A 317 39.83 -14.53 3.06
N ASN A 318 39.22 -15.67 2.69
CA ASN A 318 39.84 -17.00 2.75
C ASN A 318 40.47 -17.33 4.12
N LEU A 319 39.79 -16.93 5.20
CA LEU A 319 40.23 -17.14 6.59
C LEU A 319 39.57 -18.36 7.23
N THR A 320 40.32 -19.04 8.08
CA THR A 320 39.83 -20.12 8.94
C THR A 320 39.20 -19.58 10.23
N SER A 321 38.35 -20.36 10.91
CA SER A 321 37.59 -19.93 12.11
C SER A 321 38.44 -19.44 13.30
N GLY A 322 39.75 -19.68 13.30
CA GLY A 322 40.66 -19.24 14.37
C GLY A 322 41.43 -17.95 14.09
N GLU A 323 41.38 -17.42 12.86
CA GLU A 323 42.12 -16.22 12.47
C GLU A 323 41.40 -14.93 12.90
N ALA A 324 42.14 -13.93 13.37
CA ALA A 324 41.54 -12.70 13.85
C ALA A 324 41.07 -11.81 12.68
N LEU A 325 39.83 -11.33 12.75
CA LEU A 325 39.32 -10.30 11.85
C LEU A 325 39.91 -8.94 12.27
N THR A 326 40.97 -8.53 11.58
CA THR A 326 41.63 -7.24 11.79
C THR A 326 40.97 -6.14 10.97
N GLY A 327 41.10 -4.88 11.40
CA GLY A 327 40.55 -3.76 10.64
C GLY A 327 41.05 -3.67 9.18
N ASP A 328 42.31 -4.02 8.94
CA ASP A 328 42.89 -4.04 7.59
C ASP A 328 42.27 -5.15 6.72
N ALA A 329 42.01 -6.32 7.30
CA ALA A 329 41.33 -7.41 6.61
C ALA A 329 39.87 -7.06 6.29
N LEU A 330 39.15 -6.44 7.24
CA LEU A 330 37.79 -5.95 6.98
C LEU A 330 37.75 -4.86 5.91
N ALA A 331 38.79 -4.04 5.81
CA ALA A 331 38.92 -3.03 4.76
C ALA A 331 39.22 -3.64 3.37
N SER A 332 39.72 -4.88 3.27
CA SER A 332 39.92 -5.53 1.96
C SER A 332 38.66 -6.21 1.42
N VAL A 333 37.62 -6.39 2.24
CA VAL A 333 36.34 -6.96 1.79
C VAL A 333 35.62 -5.96 0.88
N THR A 334 35.32 -6.38 -0.35
CA THR A 334 34.60 -5.58 -1.34
C THR A 334 33.26 -6.18 -1.74
N GLU A 335 33.08 -7.48 -1.55
CA GLU A 335 31.90 -8.23 -2.00
C GLU A 335 31.45 -9.17 -0.89
N LEU A 336 30.14 -9.44 -0.81
CA LEU A 336 29.59 -10.34 0.19
C LEU A 336 28.30 -10.98 -0.31
N TYR A 337 28.24 -12.31 -0.23
CA TYR A 337 27.14 -13.12 -0.77
C TYR A 337 26.63 -14.12 0.27
N VAL A 338 25.36 -13.99 0.68
CA VAL A 338 24.75 -14.82 1.72
C VAL A 338 23.37 -15.28 1.32
N TYR A 339 23.12 -16.59 1.44
CA TYR A 339 21.84 -17.22 1.14
C TYR A 339 21.39 -18.05 2.35
N GLY A 340 20.48 -17.49 3.15
CA GLY A 340 20.02 -18.07 4.41
C GLY A 340 21.18 -18.40 5.35
N ASP A 341 21.45 -19.70 5.55
CA ASP A 341 22.54 -20.20 6.40
C ASP A 341 23.89 -20.41 5.69
N GLN A 342 23.94 -20.17 4.37
CA GLN A 342 25.11 -20.46 3.54
C GLN A 342 25.74 -19.19 2.96
N THR A 343 27.04 -19.28 2.67
CA THR A 343 27.85 -18.18 2.12
C THR A 343 28.42 -18.58 0.77
N ALA A 344 28.44 -17.67 -0.20
CA ALA A 344 29.05 -17.89 -1.50
C ALA A 344 30.32 -17.04 -1.66
N ALA A 345 31.29 -17.54 -2.43
CA ALA A 345 32.55 -16.85 -2.69
C ALA A 345 32.48 -15.91 -3.92
N SER A 346 31.42 -16.04 -4.73
CA SER A 346 31.21 -15.24 -5.92
C SER A 346 29.72 -15.12 -6.23
N ILE A 347 29.35 -14.16 -7.09
CA ILE A 347 27.99 -14.02 -7.59
C ILE A 347 27.54 -15.25 -8.41
N ASP A 348 28.45 -15.93 -9.11
CA ASP A 348 28.14 -17.15 -9.86
C ASP A 348 27.79 -18.29 -8.90
N ASP A 349 28.59 -18.46 -7.84
CA ASP A 349 28.31 -19.46 -6.79
C ASP A 349 27.00 -19.14 -6.05
N PHE A 350 26.72 -17.86 -5.79
CA PHE A 350 25.47 -17.40 -5.21
C PHE A 350 24.26 -17.74 -6.10
N ASN A 351 24.38 -17.52 -7.42
CA ASN A 351 23.33 -17.85 -8.37
C ASN A 351 23.11 -19.36 -8.51
N VAL A 352 24.19 -20.16 -8.51
CA VAL A 352 24.10 -21.63 -8.47
C VAL A 352 23.39 -22.09 -7.21
N LEU A 353 23.76 -21.53 -6.05
CA LEU A 353 23.14 -21.86 -4.77
C LEU A 353 21.65 -21.52 -4.76
N ARG A 354 21.27 -20.32 -5.24
CA ARG A 354 19.87 -19.91 -5.40
C ARG A 354 19.07 -20.89 -6.29
N ASN A 355 19.64 -21.28 -7.42
CA ASN A 355 18.98 -22.23 -8.35
C ASN A 355 18.85 -23.63 -7.74
N ASP A 356 19.89 -24.11 -7.04
CA ASP A 356 19.88 -25.40 -6.37
C ASP A 356 18.85 -25.44 -5.23
N VAL A 357 18.68 -24.33 -4.50
CA VAL A 357 17.63 -24.23 -3.48
C VAL A 357 16.24 -24.17 -4.11
N PHE A 358 16.04 -23.32 -5.12
CA PHE A 358 14.74 -23.20 -5.80
C PHE A 358 14.28 -24.52 -6.44
N SER A 359 15.22 -25.31 -6.97
CA SER A 359 14.95 -26.64 -7.53
C SER A 359 14.81 -27.76 -6.48
N GLY A 360 15.01 -27.44 -5.19
CA GLY A 360 14.94 -28.40 -4.08
C GLY A 360 16.13 -29.36 -4.02
N LYS A 361 17.21 -29.10 -4.75
CA LYS A 361 18.46 -29.88 -4.72
C LYS A 361 19.27 -29.61 -3.45
N THR A 362 19.14 -28.41 -2.90
CA THR A 362 19.77 -27.98 -1.64
C THR A 362 18.69 -27.48 -0.68
N VAL A 363 18.83 -27.82 0.61
CA VAL A 363 17.96 -27.34 1.68
C VAL A 363 18.74 -26.33 2.51
N ILE A 364 18.11 -25.20 2.82
CA ILE A 364 18.65 -24.16 3.69
C ILE A 364 18.30 -24.49 5.15
N GLY A 365 19.21 -24.20 6.07
CA GLY A 365 18.92 -24.25 7.50
C GLY A 365 17.95 -23.16 7.97
N THR A 366 17.61 -23.19 9.26
CA THR A 366 16.72 -22.19 9.90
C THR A 366 17.45 -20.94 10.38
N ASP A 367 18.78 -21.00 10.45
CA ASP A 367 19.61 -19.88 10.87
C ASP A 367 19.83 -18.96 9.67
N ALA A 368 19.73 -17.65 9.88
CA ALA A 368 19.91 -16.67 8.82
C ALA A 368 20.42 -15.36 9.41
N VAL A 369 20.96 -14.48 8.56
CA VAL A 369 21.43 -13.16 8.98
C VAL A 369 20.30 -12.40 9.67
N GLY A 370 20.47 -12.13 10.96
CA GLY A 370 19.48 -11.45 11.81
C GLY A 370 19.80 -9.97 12.03
N SER A 371 21.07 -9.57 11.86
CA SER A 371 21.50 -8.17 11.98
C SER A 371 22.52 -7.80 10.92
N LEU A 372 22.31 -6.65 10.28
CA LEU A 372 23.22 -6.08 9.28
C LEU A 372 24.30 -5.16 9.90
N GLU A 373 24.35 -5.00 11.22
CA GLU A 373 25.29 -4.08 11.90
C GLU A 373 26.76 -4.36 11.54
N GLY A 374 27.11 -5.64 11.32
CA GLY A 374 28.46 -6.04 10.91
C GLY A 374 28.92 -5.42 9.58
N LEU A 375 27.99 -5.09 8.68
CA LEU A 375 28.32 -4.47 7.39
C LEU A 375 28.94 -3.08 7.57
N THR A 376 28.59 -2.35 8.63
CA THR A 376 29.16 -1.02 8.95
C THR A 376 30.68 -1.06 9.18
N LYS A 377 31.24 -2.26 9.43
CA LYS A 377 32.67 -2.47 9.63
C LYS A 377 33.44 -2.71 8.32
N LEU A 378 32.75 -2.72 7.17
CA LEU A 378 33.30 -3.00 5.85
C LEU A 378 33.32 -1.71 5.00
N PRO A 379 34.30 -0.81 5.19
CA PRO A 379 34.27 0.54 4.60
C PRO A 379 34.46 0.57 3.07
N ASN A 380 34.85 -0.55 2.47
CA ASN A 380 35.13 -0.68 1.04
C ASN A 380 34.16 -1.61 0.31
N LEU A 381 33.05 -1.97 0.94
CA LEU A 381 32.04 -2.83 0.37
C LEU A 381 31.37 -2.17 -0.86
N VAL A 382 31.38 -2.88 -1.98
CA VAL A 382 30.90 -2.45 -3.30
C VAL A 382 29.67 -3.25 -3.72
N GLN A 383 29.62 -4.54 -3.40
CA GLN A 383 28.49 -5.41 -3.73
C GLN A 383 28.05 -6.24 -2.52
N VAL A 384 26.74 -6.34 -2.33
CA VAL A 384 26.12 -7.17 -1.30
C VAL A 384 24.91 -7.86 -1.89
N SER A 385 24.87 -9.20 -1.82
CA SER A 385 23.68 -9.99 -2.14
C SER A 385 23.26 -10.80 -0.92
N LEU A 386 22.04 -10.56 -0.44
CA LEU A 386 21.47 -11.22 0.73
C LEU A 386 20.15 -11.88 0.32
N SER A 387 20.00 -13.16 0.60
CA SER A 387 18.77 -13.91 0.38
C SER A 387 18.33 -14.60 1.66
N GLU A 388 17.02 -14.72 1.89
CA GLU A 388 16.42 -15.50 2.98
C GLU A 388 16.92 -15.04 4.36
N THR A 389 17.02 -13.72 4.57
CA THR A 389 17.51 -13.14 5.83
C THR A 389 16.40 -13.02 6.88
N ASN A 390 16.76 -12.96 8.17
CA ASN A 390 15.84 -12.59 9.25
C ASN A 390 15.92 -11.10 9.63
N ALA A 391 16.81 -10.33 9.00
CA ALA A 391 17.02 -8.92 9.28
C ALA A 391 15.83 -8.06 8.81
N THR A 392 15.21 -7.36 9.76
CA THR A 392 14.13 -6.39 9.50
C THR A 392 14.62 -4.94 9.48
N ASP A 393 15.74 -4.67 10.16
CA ASP A 393 16.37 -3.35 10.22
C ASP A 393 17.45 -3.22 9.13
N LEU A 394 17.14 -2.41 8.12
CA LEU A 394 18.06 -2.08 7.02
C LEU A 394 18.89 -0.81 7.28
N SER A 395 18.74 -0.15 8.43
CA SER A 395 19.47 1.09 8.76
C SER A 395 20.99 0.99 8.62
N PRO A 396 21.68 -0.15 8.89
CA PRO A 396 23.12 -0.27 8.67
C PRO A 396 23.56 -0.06 7.22
N LEU A 397 22.68 -0.31 6.25
CA LEU A 397 23.00 -0.09 4.83
C LEU A 397 23.31 1.38 4.54
N SER A 398 22.69 2.32 5.27
CA SER A 398 22.88 3.76 5.04
C SER A 398 24.33 4.26 5.24
N GLU A 399 25.17 3.49 5.95
CA GLU A 399 26.57 3.81 6.18
C GLU A 399 27.50 3.34 5.04
N LEU A 400 27.00 2.48 4.14
CA LEU A 400 27.78 1.84 3.08
C LEU A 400 27.96 2.75 1.86
N THR A 401 28.63 3.88 2.06
CA THR A 401 28.73 4.95 1.04
C THR A 401 29.40 4.54 -0.27
N LYS A 402 30.15 3.43 -0.32
CA LYS A 402 30.81 2.90 -1.53
C LYS A 402 30.00 1.83 -2.26
N LEU A 403 28.86 1.40 -1.70
CA LEU A 403 28.04 0.34 -2.27
C LEU A 403 27.50 0.76 -3.64
N GLN A 404 27.66 -0.11 -4.63
CA GLN A 404 27.24 0.08 -6.02
C GLN A 404 26.17 -0.92 -6.44
N SER A 405 26.19 -2.12 -5.86
CA SER A 405 25.21 -3.18 -6.11
C SER A 405 24.63 -3.70 -4.79
N LEU A 406 23.30 -3.72 -4.69
CA LEU A 406 22.56 -4.26 -3.57
C LEU A 406 21.48 -5.20 -4.09
N GLU A 407 21.54 -6.46 -3.68
CA GLU A 407 20.53 -7.46 -4.00
C GLU A 407 19.91 -8.04 -2.73
N LEU A 408 18.59 -7.89 -2.61
CA LEU A 408 17.79 -8.40 -1.50
C LEU A 408 16.74 -9.37 -2.06
N TYR A 409 16.79 -10.61 -1.60
CA TYR A 409 15.83 -11.65 -1.95
C TYR A 409 15.17 -12.17 -0.66
N TYR A 410 13.86 -12.37 -0.65
CA TYR A 410 13.15 -12.94 0.50
C TYR A 410 13.47 -12.22 1.83
N SER A 411 13.51 -10.89 1.80
CA SER A 411 13.77 -10.08 3.00
C SER A 411 12.47 -9.75 3.74
N PRO A 412 12.44 -9.90 5.09
CA PRO A 412 11.28 -9.56 5.91
C PRO A 412 11.21 -8.05 6.25
N ALA A 413 12.13 -7.24 5.72
CA ALA A 413 12.16 -5.81 5.96
C ALA A 413 10.90 -5.12 5.41
N THR A 414 10.34 -4.19 6.18
CA THR A 414 9.19 -3.37 5.78
C THR A 414 9.57 -1.93 5.43
N ASP A 415 10.75 -1.48 5.87
CA ASP A 415 11.28 -0.14 5.62
C ASP A 415 12.55 -0.21 4.77
N PHE A 416 12.42 0.16 3.50
CA PHE A 416 13.51 0.24 2.53
C PHE A 416 14.10 1.65 2.41
N SER A 417 13.63 2.62 3.22
CA SER A 417 14.12 4.00 3.20
C SER A 417 15.63 4.17 3.43
N PRO A 418 16.35 3.30 4.17
CA PRO A 418 17.81 3.39 4.30
C PRO A 418 18.56 3.28 2.96
N ILE A 419 17.99 2.61 1.96
CA ILE A 419 18.59 2.45 0.63
C ILE A 419 18.71 3.81 -0.08
N ALA A 420 17.79 4.74 0.19
CA ALA A 420 17.82 6.09 -0.39
C ALA A 420 19.05 6.91 0.03
N ALA A 421 19.75 6.50 1.09
CA ALA A 421 20.97 7.16 1.57
C ALA A 421 22.23 6.73 0.81
N LEU A 422 22.16 5.72 -0.06
CA LEU A 422 23.30 5.15 -0.79
C LEU A 422 23.66 5.99 -2.04
N PRO A 423 24.71 6.82 -2.00
CA PRO A 423 24.94 7.81 -3.06
C PRO A 423 25.51 7.19 -4.34
N ASN A 424 26.12 6.00 -4.27
CA ASN A 424 26.80 5.35 -5.39
C ASN A 424 26.06 4.12 -5.93
N LEU A 425 24.86 3.84 -5.42
CA LEU A 425 24.08 2.68 -5.83
C LEU A 425 23.66 2.79 -7.30
N ARG A 426 23.97 1.75 -8.08
CA ARG A 426 23.69 1.66 -9.53
C ARG A 426 22.81 0.47 -9.87
N HIS A 427 22.94 -0.62 -9.14
CA HIS A 427 22.19 -1.85 -9.32
C HIS A 427 21.41 -2.15 -8.04
N LEU A 428 20.10 -2.25 -8.15
CA LEU A 428 19.20 -2.54 -7.02
C LEU A 428 18.25 -3.67 -7.40
N VAL A 429 18.32 -4.77 -6.66
CA VAL A 429 17.40 -5.90 -6.77
C VAL A 429 16.65 -6.05 -5.46
N ILE A 430 15.31 -6.07 -5.53
CA ILE A 430 14.43 -6.41 -4.42
C ILE A 430 13.38 -7.38 -4.96
N GLN A 431 13.59 -8.68 -4.72
CA GLN A 431 12.71 -9.73 -5.23
C GLN A 431 12.13 -10.58 -4.10
N ASN A 432 10.88 -10.99 -4.27
CA ASN A 432 10.14 -11.83 -3.30
C ASN A 432 10.22 -11.27 -1.87
N CYS A 433 10.24 -9.94 -1.74
CA CYS A 433 10.22 -9.25 -0.45
C CYS A 433 8.78 -8.85 -0.15
N ASP A 434 8.01 -9.82 0.35
CA ASP A 434 6.55 -9.75 0.52
C ASP A 434 6.03 -8.49 1.25
N TYR A 435 6.85 -7.82 2.04
CA TYR A 435 6.42 -6.67 2.83
C TYR A 435 6.62 -5.30 2.17
N ILE A 436 7.20 -5.24 0.96
CA ILE A 436 7.36 -3.98 0.24
C ILE A 436 6.01 -3.49 -0.28
N THR A 437 5.59 -2.29 0.15
CA THR A 437 4.32 -1.66 -0.25
C THR A 437 4.49 -0.23 -0.74
N ASP A 438 5.63 0.40 -0.40
CA ASP A 438 5.93 1.79 -0.71
C ASP A 438 7.27 1.89 -1.45
N LEU A 439 7.24 2.44 -2.66
CA LEU A 439 8.41 2.70 -3.49
C LEU A 439 8.97 4.13 -3.34
N SER A 440 8.43 4.95 -2.42
CA SER A 440 8.82 6.36 -2.27
C SER A 440 10.31 6.56 -2.00
N PHE A 441 10.99 5.58 -1.38
CA PHE A 441 12.44 5.61 -1.17
C PHE A 441 13.25 5.69 -2.48
N LEU A 442 12.72 5.14 -3.59
CA LEU A 442 13.38 5.21 -4.90
C LEU A 442 13.57 6.64 -5.41
N THR A 443 12.78 7.60 -4.93
CA THR A 443 12.97 9.03 -5.26
C THR A 443 14.32 9.59 -4.78
N GLY A 444 14.93 8.96 -3.75
CA GLY A 444 16.28 9.27 -3.30
C GLY A 444 17.39 8.56 -4.09
N CYS A 445 17.06 7.47 -4.79
CA CYS A 445 17.99 6.58 -5.49
C CYS A 445 18.38 7.11 -6.90
N LYS A 446 18.92 8.34 -6.96
CA LYS A 446 19.10 9.08 -8.22
C LYS A 446 20.08 8.48 -9.23
N ASN A 447 21.00 7.62 -8.76
CA ASN A 447 22.07 7.05 -9.58
C ASN A 447 21.81 5.59 -9.98
N VAL A 448 20.66 5.02 -9.60
CA VAL A 448 20.28 3.66 -9.96
C VAL A 448 20.02 3.59 -11.46
N ARG A 449 20.74 2.68 -12.12
CA ARG A 449 20.67 2.40 -13.56
C ARG A 449 19.90 1.12 -13.86
N GLU A 450 19.96 0.17 -12.94
CA GLU A 450 19.26 -1.09 -13.04
C GLU A 450 18.40 -1.31 -11.79
N LEU A 451 17.11 -1.49 -12.01
CA LEU A 451 16.13 -1.77 -10.98
C LEU A 451 15.40 -3.07 -11.32
N VAL A 452 15.48 -4.02 -10.40
CA VAL A 452 14.73 -5.27 -10.47
C VAL A 452 13.81 -5.32 -9.27
N LEU A 453 12.51 -5.35 -9.52
CA LEU A 453 11.47 -5.53 -8.50
C LEU A 453 10.51 -6.63 -8.91
N THR A 454 10.11 -7.44 -7.94
CA THR A 454 8.93 -8.30 -8.07
C THR A 454 7.84 -7.72 -7.19
N ASP A 455 6.65 -7.49 -7.76
CA ASP A 455 5.46 -7.09 -7.02
C ASP A 455 4.47 -8.24 -7.03
N ASP A 456 3.89 -8.55 -5.87
CA ASP A 456 2.82 -9.53 -5.72
C ASP A 456 1.43 -8.87 -5.61
N GLY A 457 1.31 -7.65 -6.12
CA GLY A 457 0.09 -6.84 -6.16
C GLY A 457 -0.12 -5.95 -4.93
N ARG A 458 0.93 -5.73 -4.13
CA ARG A 458 0.88 -4.93 -2.90
C ARG A 458 1.33 -3.49 -3.12
N ILE A 459 2.13 -3.22 -4.16
CA ILE A 459 2.57 -1.87 -4.50
C ILE A 459 1.44 -1.16 -5.25
N VAL A 460 0.90 -0.11 -4.62
CA VAL A 460 -0.22 0.67 -5.20
C VAL A 460 0.24 1.94 -5.93
N ASP A 461 1.50 2.35 -5.76
CA ASP A 461 2.05 3.55 -6.39
C ASP A 461 3.48 3.35 -6.93
N TYR A 462 3.61 3.54 -8.23
CA TYR A 462 4.84 3.47 -9.01
C TYR A 462 5.39 4.85 -9.40
N SER A 463 4.82 5.93 -8.87
CA SER A 463 5.18 7.31 -9.21
C SER A 463 6.66 7.63 -8.99
N ALA A 464 7.32 6.94 -8.05
CA ALA A 464 8.75 7.09 -7.80
C ALA A 464 9.63 6.75 -9.02
N LEU A 465 9.17 5.88 -9.93
CA LEU A 465 9.88 5.58 -11.18
C LEU A 465 10.05 6.84 -12.04
N ALA A 466 9.09 7.77 -12.00
CA ALA A 466 9.14 9.02 -12.75
C ALA A 466 10.34 9.90 -12.35
N GLU A 467 10.82 9.79 -11.11
CA GLU A 467 11.95 10.58 -10.58
C GLU A 467 13.32 9.91 -10.82
N MET A 468 13.35 8.64 -11.23
CA MET A 468 14.60 7.92 -11.52
C MET A 468 15.17 8.33 -12.89
N GLY A 469 16.06 9.32 -12.90
CA GLY A 469 16.59 9.93 -14.14
C GLY A 469 17.63 9.09 -14.89
N GLU A 470 18.38 8.25 -14.19
CA GLU A 470 19.49 7.44 -14.75
C GLU A 470 19.11 5.99 -15.05
N LEU A 471 17.84 5.63 -14.83
CA LEU A 471 17.33 4.27 -15.03
C LEU A 471 17.43 3.88 -16.51
N GLN A 472 18.08 2.75 -16.78
CA GLN A 472 18.33 2.21 -18.13
C GLN A 472 17.79 0.78 -18.28
N TYR A 473 17.79 0.01 -17.21
CA TYR A 473 17.34 -1.38 -17.17
C TYR A 473 16.26 -1.50 -16.10
N LEU A 474 15.07 -1.95 -16.51
CA LEU A 474 13.94 -2.12 -15.60
C LEU A 474 13.37 -3.53 -15.76
N HIS A 475 13.35 -4.27 -14.66
CA HIS A 475 12.65 -5.54 -14.56
C HIS A 475 11.56 -5.41 -13.50
N LEU A 476 10.31 -5.42 -13.93
CA LEU A 476 9.12 -5.44 -13.08
C LEU A 476 8.25 -6.64 -13.45
N GLU A 477 8.20 -7.64 -12.59
CA GLU A 477 7.38 -8.83 -12.78
C GLU A 477 6.29 -8.92 -11.70
N GLY A 478 5.14 -9.50 -12.05
CA GLY A 478 4.03 -9.72 -11.11
C GLY A 478 3.09 -8.52 -10.92
N VAL A 479 3.25 -7.46 -11.72
CA VAL A 479 2.35 -6.30 -11.79
C VAL A 479 1.84 -6.05 -13.22
N ASP A 480 0.59 -5.57 -13.31
CA ASP A 480 0.01 -5.07 -14.56
C ASP A 480 0.84 -3.87 -15.10
N PRO A 481 1.42 -4.00 -16.31
CA PRO A 481 2.18 -2.92 -16.94
C PRO A 481 1.46 -1.56 -17.00
N ASP A 482 0.13 -1.53 -17.15
CA ASP A 482 -0.65 -0.29 -17.23
C ASP A 482 -0.53 0.59 -15.97
N LEU A 483 -0.21 -0.01 -14.82
CA LEU A 483 -0.05 0.71 -13.56
C LEU A 483 1.22 1.57 -13.53
N PHE A 484 2.29 1.14 -14.20
CA PHE A 484 3.60 1.80 -14.12
C PHE A 484 4.11 2.39 -15.44
N LEU A 485 3.68 1.88 -16.60
CA LEU A 485 4.18 2.32 -17.92
C LEU A 485 4.05 3.83 -18.14
N LYS A 486 2.97 4.44 -17.64
CA LYS A 486 2.76 5.91 -17.70
C LYS A 486 3.88 6.73 -17.05
N TYR A 487 4.58 6.17 -16.06
CA TYR A 487 5.71 6.83 -15.38
C TYR A 487 7.04 6.66 -16.12
N LEU A 488 7.08 5.79 -17.13
CA LEU A 488 8.22 5.60 -18.03
C LEU A 488 8.14 6.48 -19.29
N SER A 489 7.03 7.20 -19.47
CA SER A 489 6.82 8.08 -20.62
C SER A 489 7.94 9.11 -20.76
N GLY A 490 8.61 9.11 -21.91
CA GLY A 490 9.72 10.01 -22.20
C GLY A 490 11.07 9.64 -21.56
N LYS A 491 11.15 8.54 -20.80
CA LYS A 491 12.43 8.05 -20.26
C LYS A 491 13.20 7.24 -21.29
N THR A 492 14.53 7.26 -21.17
CA THR A 492 15.41 6.42 -21.97
C THR A 492 15.68 5.09 -21.25
N ILE A 493 14.90 4.06 -21.56
CA ILE A 493 15.07 2.71 -21.02
C ILE A 493 15.60 1.82 -22.14
N GLN A 494 16.77 1.22 -21.95
CA GLN A 494 17.39 0.33 -22.94
C GLN A 494 16.78 -1.07 -22.92
N GLN A 495 16.50 -1.59 -21.72
CA GLN A 495 15.90 -2.90 -21.54
C GLN A 495 14.71 -2.82 -20.59
N LEU A 496 13.59 -3.40 -21.03
CA LEU A 496 12.41 -3.59 -20.20
C LEU A 496 12.10 -5.08 -20.12
N LYS A 497 12.00 -5.59 -18.89
CA LYS A 497 11.52 -6.93 -18.61
C LYS A 497 10.23 -6.86 -17.80
N ILE A 498 9.19 -7.50 -18.33
CA ILE A 498 7.85 -7.51 -17.77
C ILE A 498 7.29 -8.92 -17.78
N GLY A 499 6.39 -9.24 -16.85
CA GLY A 499 5.82 -10.58 -16.83
C GLY A 499 4.67 -10.83 -15.86
N TRP A 500 3.99 -11.95 -16.11
CA TRP A 500 2.95 -12.56 -15.29
C TRP A 500 1.64 -11.77 -15.19
N HIS A 501 1.31 -11.02 -16.25
CA HIS A 501 0.08 -10.23 -16.38
C HIS A 501 -0.33 -10.07 -17.86
N SER A 502 -1.47 -9.43 -18.12
CA SER A 502 -1.89 -9.10 -19.48
C SER A 502 -1.26 -7.80 -19.96
N LEU A 503 -0.99 -7.71 -21.26
CA LEU A 503 -0.66 -6.45 -21.92
C LEU A 503 -1.60 -6.27 -23.12
N SER A 504 -2.25 -5.11 -23.18
CA SER A 504 -3.26 -4.87 -24.21
C SER A 504 -2.65 -4.76 -25.60
N SER A 505 -1.53 -4.03 -25.73
CA SER A 505 -0.79 -3.96 -26.99
C SER A 505 0.67 -3.51 -26.83
N LEU A 506 1.48 -3.74 -27.87
CA LEU A 506 2.84 -3.17 -27.92
C LEU A 506 2.86 -1.64 -28.08
N ALA A 507 1.74 -1.03 -28.51
CA ALA A 507 1.64 0.42 -28.66
C ALA A 507 1.88 1.17 -27.34
N GLU A 508 1.51 0.57 -26.21
CA GLU A 508 1.68 1.16 -24.87
C GLU A 508 3.15 1.37 -24.49
N LEU A 509 4.07 0.64 -25.12
CA LEU A 509 5.50 0.74 -24.91
C LEU A 509 6.14 1.83 -25.77
N ALA A 510 5.44 2.36 -26.78
CA ALA A 510 5.97 3.37 -27.70
C ALA A 510 6.33 4.71 -27.05
N GLN A 511 5.81 4.96 -25.84
CA GLN A 511 6.15 6.13 -25.03
C GLN A 511 7.55 6.06 -24.39
N ILE A 512 8.19 4.89 -24.41
CA ILE A 512 9.53 4.66 -23.86
C ILE A 512 10.56 4.94 -24.96
N GLN A 513 11.55 5.77 -24.66
CA GLN A 513 12.62 6.11 -25.60
C GLN A 513 13.78 5.12 -25.50
N GLY A 514 14.38 4.79 -26.64
CA GLY A 514 15.63 4.01 -26.65
C GLY A 514 15.49 2.55 -26.23
N LEU A 515 14.27 1.99 -26.23
CA LEU A 515 14.04 0.58 -25.91
C LEU A 515 14.68 -0.31 -26.99
N GLU A 516 15.75 -1.00 -26.64
CA GLU A 516 16.50 -1.91 -27.51
C GLU A 516 16.11 -3.37 -27.28
N GLU A 517 15.72 -3.72 -26.05
CA GLU A 517 15.36 -5.07 -25.66
C GLU A 517 14.11 -5.13 -24.80
N LEU A 518 13.17 -6.00 -25.18
CA LEU A 518 11.94 -6.27 -24.46
C LEU A 518 11.87 -7.76 -24.14
N ILE A 519 11.71 -8.09 -22.85
CA ILE A 519 11.53 -9.46 -22.37
C ILE A 519 10.15 -9.56 -21.73
N CYS A 520 9.31 -10.44 -22.26
CA CYS A 520 7.95 -10.67 -21.81
C CYS A 520 7.82 -12.11 -21.29
N ASN A 521 7.66 -12.27 -19.98
CA ASN A 521 7.57 -13.57 -19.32
C ASN A 521 6.15 -13.87 -18.86
N GLY A 522 5.50 -14.89 -19.44
CA GLY A 522 4.14 -15.28 -19.04
C GLY A 522 3.12 -14.16 -19.26
N ILE A 523 3.32 -13.31 -20.28
CA ILE A 523 2.39 -12.23 -20.61
C ILE A 523 1.30 -12.75 -21.55
N ASP A 524 0.05 -12.46 -21.21
CA ASP A 524 -1.08 -12.66 -22.11
C ASP A 524 -1.31 -11.41 -22.96
N PHE A 525 -1.00 -11.49 -24.25
CA PHE A 525 -1.20 -10.39 -25.17
C PHE A 525 -2.61 -10.44 -25.75
N ASN A 526 -3.40 -9.38 -25.53
CA ASN A 526 -4.66 -9.21 -26.26
C ASN A 526 -4.38 -8.97 -27.76
N SER A 527 -3.30 -8.25 -28.06
CA SER A 527 -2.83 -8.00 -29.42
C SER A 527 -1.33 -7.66 -29.42
N LEU A 528 -0.58 -8.13 -30.42
CA LEU A 528 0.80 -7.69 -30.67
C LEU A 528 0.88 -6.48 -31.61
N SER A 529 -0.23 -5.81 -31.88
CA SER A 529 -0.29 -4.62 -32.74
C SER A 529 0.38 -3.38 -32.11
N GLY A 530 0.69 -2.39 -32.95
CA GLY A 530 1.34 -1.15 -32.53
C GLY A 530 2.87 -1.22 -32.46
N GLY A 531 3.45 -2.39 -32.77
CA GLY A 531 4.89 -2.60 -32.78
C GLY A 531 5.63 -1.68 -33.77
N GLU A 532 4.99 -1.20 -34.83
CA GLU A 532 5.59 -0.27 -35.80
C GLU A 532 6.10 1.04 -35.17
N GLN A 533 5.60 1.37 -33.97
CA GLN A 533 6.01 2.55 -33.20
C GLN A 533 7.31 2.31 -32.39
N LEU A 534 7.69 1.05 -32.17
CA LEU A 534 8.90 0.65 -31.44
C LEU A 534 10.15 0.73 -32.33
N THR A 535 10.52 1.95 -32.72
CA THR A 535 11.54 2.22 -33.74
C THR A 535 13.00 1.92 -33.34
N THR A 536 13.24 1.55 -32.08
CA THR A 536 14.57 1.20 -31.55
C THR A 536 14.69 -0.26 -31.14
N LEU A 537 13.59 -1.02 -31.08
CA LEU A 537 13.60 -2.37 -30.54
C LEU A 537 14.35 -3.33 -31.47
N GLU A 538 15.40 -3.95 -30.95
CA GLU A 538 16.26 -4.89 -31.70
C GLU A 538 16.08 -6.34 -31.24
N ARG A 539 15.75 -6.56 -29.96
CA ARG A 539 15.58 -7.88 -29.36
C ARG A 539 14.23 -7.98 -28.66
N LEU A 540 13.48 -9.02 -28.98
CA LEU A 540 12.20 -9.34 -28.35
C LEU A 540 12.22 -10.78 -27.87
N SER A 541 11.95 -11.00 -26.59
CA SER A 541 11.74 -12.32 -26.03
C SER A 541 10.31 -12.45 -25.53
N ILE A 542 9.57 -13.44 -26.04
CA ILE A 542 8.20 -13.74 -25.61
C ILE A 542 8.17 -15.18 -25.10
N LYS A 543 8.07 -15.32 -23.79
CA LYS A 543 7.75 -16.58 -23.14
C LYS A 543 6.26 -16.59 -22.84
N ALA A 544 5.50 -17.37 -23.58
CA ALA A 544 4.05 -17.47 -23.38
C ALA A 544 3.70 -18.15 -22.06
N ALA A 545 2.51 -17.86 -21.53
CA ALA A 545 1.97 -18.55 -20.37
C ALA A 545 1.68 -20.04 -20.69
N ASP A 546 1.69 -20.89 -19.66
CA ASP A 546 1.46 -22.33 -19.81
C ASP A 546 0.12 -22.61 -20.51
N GLY A 547 0.16 -23.37 -21.61
CA GLY A 547 -1.01 -23.76 -22.39
C GLY A 547 -1.39 -22.82 -23.55
N GLN A 548 -0.74 -21.67 -23.69
CA GLN A 548 -0.95 -20.77 -24.83
C GLN A 548 -0.12 -21.25 -26.03
N THR A 549 -0.79 -21.68 -27.10
CA THR A 549 -0.14 -22.22 -28.32
C THR A 549 -0.56 -21.51 -29.60
N ASP A 550 -1.66 -20.75 -29.58
CA ASP A 550 -2.30 -20.16 -30.76
C ASP A 550 -2.32 -18.63 -30.69
N MET A 551 -1.13 -18.03 -30.56
CA MET A 551 -0.96 -16.58 -30.54
C MET A 551 -0.75 -16.05 -31.97
N ASP A 552 -1.47 -15.00 -32.36
CA ASP A 552 -1.22 -14.32 -33.64
C ASP A 552 0.07 -13.50 -33.59
N LEU A 553 1.14 -14.06 -34.14
CA LEU A 553 2.46 -13.43 -34.20
C LEU A 553 2.65 -12.54 -35.44
N SER A 554 1.70 -12.54 -36.39
CA SER A 554 1.83 -11.77 -37.64
C SER A 554 2.10 -10.27 -37.44
N PRO A 555 1.60 -9.58 -36.38
CA PRO A 555 1.92 -8.18 -36.14
C PRO A 555 3.41 -7.92 -35.90
N LEU A 556 4.20 -8.91 -35.45
CA LEU A 556 5.64 -8.74 -35.20
C LEU A 556 6.44 -8.46 -36.47
N LEU A 557 5.91 -8.81 -37.66
CA LEU A 557 6.52 -8.47 -38.95
C LEU A 557 6.59 -6.95 -39.20
N THR A 558 5.82 -6.16 -38.45
CA THR A 558 5.80 -4.69 -38.57
C THR A 558 6.91 -4.00 -37.78
N LEU A 559 7.65 -4.72 -36.94
CA LEU A 559 8.72 -4.16 -36.10
C LEU A 559 9.91 -3.73 -36.98
N PRO A 560 10.23 -2.43 -37.05
CA PRO A 560 11.10 -1.89 -38.10
C PRO A 560 12.59 -2.21 -37.92
N LYS A 561 13.05 -2.51 -36.70
CA LYS A 561 14.46 -2.76 -36.38
C LYS A 561 14.71 -4.09 -35.66
N LEU A 562 13.71 -4.94 -35.55
CA LEU A 562 13.87 -6.22 -34.87
C LEU A 562 14.95 -7.05 -35.58
N LYS A 563 15.89 -7.58 -34.80
CA LYS A 563 16.99 -8.44 -35.29
C LYS A 563 16.83 -9.85 -34.78
N THR A 564 16.39 -10.01 -33.54
CA THR A 564 16.24 -11.32 -32.89
C THR A 564 14.90 -11.39 -32.16
N LEU A 565 14.16 -12.46 -32.43
CA LEU A 565 12.96 -12.86 -31.72
C LEU A 565 13.23 -14.20 -31.02
N THR A 566 13.17 -14.22 -29.69
CA THR A 566 13.20 -15.45 -28.89
C THR A 566 11.78 -15.80 -28.49
N LEU A 567 11.35 -17.04 -28.74
CA LEU A 567 10.03 -17.54 -28.37
C LEU A 567 10.16 -18.77 -27.49
N SER A 568 9.21 -18.96 -26.59
CA SER A 568 9.08 -20.25 -25.91
C SER A 568 8.67 -21.35 -26.90
N GLU A 569 9.15 -22.58 -26.67
CA GLU A 569 8.99 -23.72 -27.58
C GLU A 569 7.52 -23.99 -28.01
N ASN A 570 6.55 -23.73 -27.12
CA ASN A 570 5.11 -23.88 -27.39
C ASN A 570 4.57 -22.95 -28.48
N LEU A 571 5.25 -21.86 -28.83
CA LEU A 571 4.85 -20.94 -29.90
C LEU A 571 5.47 -21.29 -31.26
N ARG A 572 6.30 -22.34 -31.35
CA ARG A 572 6.99 -22.73 -32.59
C ARG A 572 6.04 -22.89 -33.78
N GLN A 573 4.94 -23.61 -33.57
CA GLN A 573 3.99 -23.88 -34.66
C GLN A 573 3.30 -22.60 -35.17
N ALA A 574 2.94 -21.69 -34.25
CA ALA A 574 2.38 -20.39 -34.61
C ALA A 574 3.39 -19.53 -35.38
N ALA A 575 4.65 -19.53 -34.95
CA ALA A 575 5.73 -18.80 -35.60
C ALA A 575 6.03 -19.33 -37.01
N GLU A 576 6.12 -20.65 -37.19
CA GLU A 576 6.34 -21.27 -38.50
C GLU A 576 5.21 -20.94 -39.50
N THR A 577 4.00 -20.73 -38.99
CA THR A 577 2.82 -20.38 -39.79
C THR A 577 2.76 -18.88 -40.12
N ALA A 578 3.03 -18.01 -39.15
CA ALA A 578 2.79 -16.57 -39.28
C ALA A 578 4.04 -15.75 -39.67
N LEU A 579 5.25 -16.28 -39.44
CA LEU A 579 6.52 -15.56 -39.57
C LEU A 579 7.42 -16.13 -40.67
N THR A 580 6.86 -16.78 -41.69
CA THR A 580 7.62 -17.51 -42.72
C THR A 580 8.61 -16.62 -43.49
N ASP A 581 8.29 -15.34 -43.69
CA ASP A 581 9.10 -14.34 -44.39
C ASP A 581 9.68 -13.28 -43.43
N ALA A 582 9.91 -13.63 -42.16
CA ALA A 582 10.40 -12.68 -41.16
C ALA A 582 11.80 -12.11 -41.53
N PRO A 583 12.01 -10.78 -41.42
CA PRO A 583 13.30 -10.15 -41.71
C PRO A 583 14.31 -10.28 -40.55
N PHE A 584 14.02 -11.08 -39.54
CA PHE A 584 14.78 -11.23 -38.29
C PHE A 584 15.03 -12.70 -37.93
N GLU A 585 16.04 -12.94 -37.10
CA GLU A 585 16.38 -14.28 -36.60
C GLU A 585 15.37 -14.73 -35.54
N ILE A 586 14.85 -15.96 -35.65
CA ILE A 586 13.94 -16.57 -34.67
C ILE A 586 14.70 -17.66 -33.90
N LYS A 587 14.69 -17.57 -32.57
CA LYS A 587 15.26 -18.53 -31.62
C LYS A 587 14.16 -19.11 -30.73
N TYR A 588 14.40 -20.31 -30.22
CA TYR A 588 13.46 -21.01 -29.35
C TYR A 588 14.16 -21.42 -28.05
N GLU A 589 13.50 -21.18 -26.91
CA GLU A 589 13.98 -21.48 -25.55
C GLU A 589 12.96 -22.25 -24.70
#